data_AF-A0A2H5Y4Z3-F1
#
_entry.id   AF-A0A2H5Y4Z3-F1
#
_cell.length_a   1.000
_cell.length_b   1.000
_cell.length_c   1.000
_cell.angle_alpha   90.00
_cell.angle_beta   90.00
_cell.angle_gamma   90.00
#
_symmetry.space_group_name_H-M   'P 1'
#
loop_
_entity.id
_entity.type
_entity.pdbx_description
1 polymer ?
#
loop_
_entity_poly.entity_id
_entity_poly.type
_entity_poly.pdbx_seq_one_letter_code
_entity_poly.pdbx_strand_id
1 'polypeptide(L)'
;MARSRIPHLIVLLAMLLGAEHLARAGRWTFPRVPTASITPSRAPIASPFETATPLPSPTLTVIPSPTPSPEPTATPTPLPITPIAPLARSAFALPPNRVNLLLLGMDRRGIEGRSRTDTMILVSIDPDEPSARLVSLPRDWWVRLPNGGEHKLNTAYPMGGFEFLRATLRLNLGLSVDRYAAIDFDGMRRLIDALGGVDVLVRCPLYEVFPDPDHPTLTGTLDLRTPGWHHLDGLHALWYMRSRLSTSDYHRARRQHQVLRAMFRKLRSGDWIWRIPELWPAIQQTVQTNLSLGEMVWLGRIGQRLSEDRIVHAYLHATMISSRTLYLPPPTTGVTQPMELWIYVATDATIPYLQRFLTEPIPEPGQRTPVELINATGNPDRGDIAEDVLAEAGFRVVRRIDLAGSAVPTQVIGLKGGSGGEQGRLLRALRLPARRFEAAPEPDAAVPYRIWIGPDFNPCP
;
A
#
# COMPACT_ATOMS: atom_id res chain seq x y z
N MET A 1 -2.64 6.02 54.55
CA MET A 1 -1.49 5.07 54.66
C MET A 1 -0.87 4.92 53.29
N ALA A 2 0.46 4.90 53.16
CA ALA A 2 1.15 4.71 51.88
C ALA A 2 2.12 3.52 51.96
N ARG A 3 1.95 2.52 51.08
CA ARG A 3 2.90 1.42 50.81
C ARG A 3 2.51 0.73 49.48
N SER A 4 3.50 0.09 48.84
CA SER A 4 3.38 -0.68 47.59
C SER A 4 2.97 0.05 46.31
N ARG A 5 3.85 0.94 45.82
CA ARG A 5 4.01 1.24 44.37
C ARG A 5 5.46 1.06 43.87
N ILE A 6 6.27 0.31 44.63
CA ILE A 6 7.71 0.15 44.41
C ILE A 6 8.09 -0.97 43.42
N PRO A 7 7.48 -2.18 43.41
CA PRO A 7 8.00 -3.27 42.57
C PRO A 7 7.88 -2.99 41.07
N HIS A 8 6.77 -2.38 40.62
CA HIS A 8 6.59 -2.04 39.20
C HIS A 8 7.57 -0.95 38.72
N LEU A 9 7.92 0.02 39.58
CA LEU A 9 8.88 1.05 39.23
C LEU A 9 10.30 0.46 39.04
N ILE A 10 10.69 -0.49 39.89
CA ILE A 10 11.98 -1.19 39.78
C ILE A 10 12.04 -2.04 38.50
N VAL A 11 10.95 -2.76 38.15
CA VAL A 11 10.89 -3.52 36.88
C VAL A 11 10.98 -2.58 35.67
N LEU A 12 10.26 -1.45 35.69
CA LEU A 12 10.33 -0.45 34.61
C LEU A 12 11.74 0.14 34.49
N LEU A 13 12.38 0.49 35.61
CA LEU A 13 13.75 1.03 35.63
C LEU A 13 14.77 -0.01 35.14
N ALA A 14 14.62 -1.29 35.51
CA ALA A 14 15.46 -2.38 35.03
C ALA A 14 15.31 -2.60 33.52
N MET A 15 14.09 -2.51 32.97
CA MET A 15 13.86 -2.56 31.52
C MET A 15 14.47 -1.34 30.79
N LEU A 16 14.39 -0.15 31.39
CA LEU A 16 14.99 1.07 30.83
C LEU A 16 16.53 1.01 30.83
N LEU A 17 17.15 0.68 31.97
CA LEU A 17 18.61 0.57 32.10
C LEU A 17 19.19 -0.58 31.27
N GLY A 18 18.48 -1.72 31.19
CA GLY A 18 18.83 -2.81 30.28
C GLY A 18 18.75 -2.38 28.81
N ALA A 19 17.74 -1.58 28.44
CA ALA A 19 17.61 -1.05 27.09
C ALA A 19 18.65 0.03 26.74
N GLU A 20 19.16 0.80 27.71
CA GLU A 20 20.31 1.70 27.49
C GLU A 20 21.61 0.92 27.27
N HIS A 21 21.86 -0.12 28.06
CA HIS A 21 23.04 -0.97 27.84
C HIS A 21 22.99 -1.68 26.48
N LEU A 22 21.82 -2.19 26.07
CA LEU A 22 21.62 -2.77 24.73
C LEU A 22 21.71 -1.74 23.59
N ALA A 23 21.38 -0.47 23.84
CA ALA A 23 21.55 0.61 22.85
C ALA A 23 23.02 1.05 22.70
N ARG A 24 23.83 0.97 23.77
CA ARG A 24 25.27 1.29 23.73
C ARG A 24 26.11 0.10 23.26
N ALA A 25 25.69 -1.14 23.54
CA ALA A 25 26.39 -2.37 23.16
C ALA A 25 26.09 -2.85 21.72
N GLY A 26 26.39 -2.00 20.74
CA GLY A 26 26.65 -2.41 19.35
C GLY A 26 25.46 -2.94 18.53
N ARG A 27 24.89 -2.07 17.67
CA ARG A 27 24.10 -2.39 16.47
C ARG A 27 23.19 -3.63 16.58
N TRP A 28 21.97 -3.44 17.09
CA TRP A 28 20.91 -4.45 17.01
C TRP A 28 20.52 -4.70 15.53
N THR A 29 21.19 -5.64 14.87
CA THR A 29 20.95 -6.00 13.48
C THR A 29 19.71 -6.87 13.38
N PHE A 30 18.87 -6.62 12.37
CA PHE A 30 17.67 -7.43 12.18
C PHE A 30 18.05 -8.87 11.80
N PRO A 31 17.60 -9.89 12.55
CA PRO A 31 17.75 -11.27 12.14
C PRO A 31 16.91 -11.48 10.88
N ARG A 32 17.58 -11.46 9.73
CA ARG A 32 16.97 -11.83 8.45
C ARG A 32 16.49 -13.27 8.58
N VAL A 33 15.18 -13.48 8.47
CA VAL A 33 14.61 -14.84 8.41
C VAL A 33 15.27 -15.53 7.21
N PRO A 34 15.93 -16.70 7.38
CA PRO A 34 16.55 -17.40 6.27
C PRO A 34 15.56 -17.61 5.13
N THR A 35 15.98 -17.37 3.90
CA THR A 35 15.17 -17.69 2.71
C THR A 35 14.92 -19.19 2.72
N ALA A 36 13.68 -19.61 2.96
CA ALA A 36 13.34 -21.02 2.97
C ALA A 36 13.52 -21.60 1.55
N SER A 37 14.55 -22.42 1.37
CA SER A 37 14.74 -23.21 0.16
C SER A 37 13.64 -24.26 0.08
N ILE A 38 12.57 -23.97 -0.69
CA ILE A 38 11.49 -24.92 -0.93
C ILE A 38 11.99 -25.99 -1.91
N THR A 39 12.71 -26.97 -1.39
CA THR A 39 13.05 -28.20 -2.11
C THR A 39 11.75 -28.99 -2.32
N PRO A 40 11.33 -29.29 -3.57
CA PRO A 40 10.15 -30.09 -3.81
C PRO A 40 10.40 -31.54 -3.37
N SER A 41 9.79 -31.96 -2.26
CA SER A 41 9.88 -33.35 -1.80
C SER A 41 9.21 -34.27 -2.82
N ARG A 42 10.00 -35.20 -3.39
CA ARG A 42 9.54 -36.16 -4.41
C ARG A 42 9.81 -37.59 -3.95
N ALA A 43 8.91 -38.11 -3.13
CA ALA A 43 8.82 -39.53 -2.80
C ALA A 43 7.34 -39.97 -2.84
N PRO A 44 6.97 -41.02 -3.59
CA PRO A 44 5.62 -41.55 -3.59
C PRO A 44 5.37 -42.37 -2.31
N ILE A 45 4.16 -42.28 -1.76
CA ILE A 45 3.68 -43.22 -0.75
C ILE A 45 3.16 -44.47 -1.48
N ALA A 46 3.65 -45.64 -1.10
CA ALA A 46 3.17 -46.91 -1.64
C ALA A 46 1.95 -47.40 -0.84
N SER A 47 0.90 -47.82 -1.55
CA SER A 47 -0.24 -48.54 -0.97
C SER A 47 -0.18 -49.99 -1.42
N PRO A 48 0.00 -50.97 -0.51
CA PRO A 48 -0.24 -52.37 -0.83
C PRO A 48 -1.74 -52.69 -0.71
N PHE A 49 -2.28 -53.46 -1.65
CA PHE A 49 -3.14 -54.63 -1.42
C PHE A 49 -3.49 -55.25 -2.78
N GLU A 50 -3.18 -56.53 -2.95
CA GLU A 50 -3.57 -57.33 -4.12
C GLU A 50 -4.99 -57.88 -3.95
N THR A 51 -5.72 -58.04 -5.05
CA THR A 51 -6.92 -58.89 -5.14
C THR A 51 -6.94 -59.57 -6.51
N ALA A 52 -7.26 -60.87 -6.55
CA ALA A 52 -7.02 -61.72 -7.71
C ALA A 52 -8.08 -61.67 -8.83
N THR A 53 -7.64 -61.96 -10.05
CA THR A 53 -8.44 -61.97 -11.30
C THR A 53 -9.02 -63.35 -11.62
N PRO A 54 -10.32 -63.48 -11.96
CA PRO A 54 -10.89 -64.66 -12.62
C PRO A 54 -10.87 -64.55 -14.16
N LEU A 55 -10.96 -65.70 -14.85
CA LEU A 55 -10.76 -65.86 -16.31
C LEU A 55 -11.98 -65.42 -17.19
N PRO A 56 -11.79 -65.27 -18.53
CA PRO A 56 -12.76 -64.64 -19.43
C PRO A 56 -13.81 -65.59 -20.06
N SER A 57 -14.69 -65.03 -20.89
CA SER A 57 -15.62 -65.75 -21.79
C SER A 57 -15.86 -64.94 -23.09
N PRO A 58 -16.35 -65.56 -24.20
CA PRO A 58 -15.90 -65.19 -25.54
C PRO A 58 -16.76 -64.20 -26.36
N THR A 59 -16.04 -63.39 -27.15
CA THR A 59 -16.25 -62.95 -28.54
C THR A 59 -17.64 -63.00 -29.20
N LEU A 60 -18.01 -61.88 -29.83
CA LEU A 60 -18.63 -61.86 -31.17
C LEU A 60 -17.89 -60.85 -32.06
N THR A 61 -17.73 -61.17 -33.35
CA THR A 61 -17.01 -60.36 -34.36
C THR A 61 -17.94 -60.01 -35.51
N VAL A 62 -17.93 -58.76 -35.99
CA VAL A 62 -18.71 -58.30 -37.15
C VAL A 62 -17.84 -57.43 -38.08
N ILE A 63 -17.99 -57.65 -39.39
CA ILE A 63 -17.29 -57.07 -40.56
C ILE A 63 -18.35 -57.07 -41.70
N PRO A 64 -18.37 -56.17 -42.72
CA PRO A 64 -17.46 -55.07 -43.10
C PRO A 64 -18.07 -53.69 -42.70
N SER A 65 -17.99 -52.52 -43.38
CA SER A 65 -17.55 -52.10 -44.73
C SER A 65 -17.18 -50.59 -44.76
N PRO A 66 -16.50 -50.07 -45.81
CA PRO A 66 -15.97 -48.70 -45.84
C PRO A 66 -16.96 -47.63 -46.34
N THR A 67 -16.76 -46.40 -45.88
CA THR A 67 -17.47 -45.16 -46.26
C THR A 67 -16.41 -44.04 -46.29
N PRO A 68 -16.45 -43.08 -47.24
CA PRO A 68 -15.28 -42.25 -47.57
C PRO A 68 -14.82 -41.30 -46.45
N SER A 69 -13.51 -41.05 -46.41
CA SER A 69 -12.91 -40.07 -45.50
C SER A 69 -13.40 -38.66 -45.85
N PRO A 70 -13.91 -37.87 -44.89
CA PRO A 70 -14.02 -36.43 -45.08
C PRO A 70 -12.60 -35.82 -45.23
N GLU A 71 -12.50 -34.76 -46.02
CA GLU A 71 -11.28 -33.97 -46.14
C GLU A 71 -11.08 -33.14 -44.85
N PRO A 72 -9.87 -33.10 -44.27
CA PRO A 72 -9.65 -32.49 -42.97
C PRO A 72 -9.81 -30.96 -43.04
N THR A 73 -10.99 -30.47 -42.66
CA THR A 73 -11.20 -29.04 -42.37
C THR A 73 -10.15 -28.58 -41.37
N ALA A 74 -9.37 -27.56 -41.73
CA ALA A 74 -8.26 -27.09 -40.91
C ALA A 74 -8.79 -26.56 -39.56
N THR A 75 -8.62 -27.36 -38.50
CA THR A 75 -8.82 -26.91 -37.12
C THR A 75 -7.92 -25.69 -36.90
N PRO A 76 -8.45 -24.53 -36.47
CA PRO A 76 -7.62 -23.37 -36.19
C PRO A 76 -6.70 -23.73 -35.01
N THR A 77 -5.42 -23.90 -35.30
CA THR A 77 -4.40 -24.23 -34.30
C THR A 77 -4.50 -23.20 -33.17
N PRO A 78 -4.86 -23.60 -31.93
CA PRO A 78 -4.89 -22.66 -30.83
C PRO A 78 -3.48 -22.12 -30.66
N LEU A 79 -3.34 -20.79 -30.76
CA LEU A 79 -2.04 -20.13 -30.56
C LEU A 79 -1.47 -20.64 -29.23
N PRO A 80 -0.22 -21.16 -29.21
CA PRO A 80 0.35 -21.69 -27.98
C PRO A 80 0.34 -20.55 -26.95
N ILE A 81 -0.36 -20.77 -25.84
CA ILE A 81 -0.32 -19.86 -24.69
C ILE A 81 1.10 -19.99 -24.13
N THR A 82 2.02 -19.17 -24.64
CA THR A 82 3.42 -19.19 -24.23
C THR A 82 3.47 -18.93 -22.73
N PRO A 83 3.81 -19.93 -21.90
CA PRO A 83 3.85 -19.72 -20.46
C PRO A 83 4.94 -18.69 -20.21
N ILE A 84 4.62 -17.62 -19.46
CA ILE A 84 5.58 -16.54 -19.22
C ILE A 84 6.80 -17.14 -18.51
N ALA A 85 7.89 -17.27 -19.26
CA ALA A 85 9.07 -17.99 -18.81
C ALA A 85 9.62 -17.31 -17.55
N PRO A 86 10.06 -18.09 -16.53
CA PRO A 86 10.34 -17.54 -15.22
C PRO A 86 11.63 -16.71 -15.21
N LEU A 87 11.50 -15.42 -15.51
CA LEU A 87 12.35 -14.42 -14.87
C LEU A 87 11.95 -14.36 -13.39
N ALA A 88 12.47 -15.31 -12.61
CA ALA A 88 12.53 -15.20 -11.16
C ALA A 88 13.39 -13.98 -10.85
N ARG A 89 12.74 -12.82 -10.65
CA ARG A 89 13.44 -11.53 -10.65
C ARG A 89 14.48 -11.51 -9.54
N SER A 90 15.67 -11.00 -9.85
CA SER A 90 16.70 -10.74 -8.86
C SER A 90 16.12 -9.87 -7.75
N ALA A 91 16.46 -10.19 -6.51
CA ALA A 91 16.02 -9.39 -5.38
C ALA A 91 16.56 -7.97 -5.50
N PHE A 92 15.74 -6.98 -5.16
CA PHE A 92 16.24 -5.61 -5.04
C PHE A 92 17.38 -5.58 -4.01
N ALA A 93 18.51 -4.99 -4.40
CA ALA A 93 19.58 -4.62 -3.49
C ALA A 93 19.12 -3.42 -2.64
N LEU A 94 18.17 -3.66 -1.74
CA LEU A 94 17.71 -2.68 -0.77
C LEU A 94 18.89 -2.30 0.15
N PRO A 95 19.00 -1.03 0.58
CA PRO A 95 20.01 -0.61 1.54
C PRO A 95 20.03 -1.49 2.80
N PRO A 96 21.21 -1.73 3.40
CA PRO A 96 21.33 -2.53 4.62
C PRO A 96 20.51 -1.94 5.77
N ASN A 97 20.24 -2.75 6.78
CA ASN A 97 19.50 -2.42 8.01
C ASN A 97 18.02 -1.97 7.83
N ARG A 98 17.54 -1.75 6.61
CA ARG A 98 16.11 -1.43 6.37
C ARG A 98 15.19 -2.59 6.76
N VAL A 99 14.02 -2.23 7.30
CA VAL A 99 12.96 -3.16 7.68
C VAL A 99 11.77 -2.97 6.76
N ASN A 100 11.37 -4.04 6.08
CA ASN A 100 10.31 -4.03 5.08
C ASN A 100 9.06 -4.70 5.66
N LEU A 101 8.14 -3.89 6.19
CA LEU A 101 6.89 -4.30 6.81
C LEU A 101 5.76 -4.24 5.77
N LEU A 102 5.01 -5.34 5.60
CA LEU A 102 3.83 -5.38 4.74
C LEU A 102 2.55 -5.23 5.56
N LEU A 103 1.82 -4.12 5.37
CA LEU A 103 0.51 -3.89 5.96
C LEU A 103 -0.57 -4.51 5.08
N LEU A 104 -1.47 -5.29 5.68
CA LEU A 104 -2.52 -6.03 5.00
C LEU A 104 -3.90 -5.66 5.58
N GLY A 105 -4.84 -5.25 4.72
CA GLY A 105 -6.24 -5.03 5.09
C GLY A 105 -7.13 -6.15 4.54
N MET A 106 -7.90 -6.80 5.42
CA MET A 106 -8.73 -7.98 5.10
C MET A 106 -10.22 -7.64 4.98
N ASP A 107 -10.89 -8.13 3.92
CA ASP A 107 -12.27 -7.79 3.56
C ASP A 107 -13.36 -8.58 4.31
N ARG A 108 -13.08 -9.08 5.52
CA ARG A 108 -14.05 -9.81 6.37
C ARG A 108 -13.77 -9.62 7.85
N ARG A 109 -14.83 -9.68 8.65
CA ARG A 109 -14.78 -9.81 10.11
C ARG A 109 -14.15 -11.16 10.49
N GLY A 110 -13.16 -11.15 11.37
CA GLY A 110 -12.46 -12.34 11.82
C GLY A 110 -11.20 -12.66 11.00
N ILE A 111 -10.08 -12.80 11.70
CA ILE A 111 -8.77 -13.20 11.15
C ILE A 111 -8.77 -14.70 10.75
N GLU A 112 -9.63 -15.51 11.38
CA GLU A 112 -9.77 -16.95 11.11
C GLU A 112 -10.55 -17.24 9.82
N GLY A 113 -9.93 -16.91 8.68
CA GLY A 113 -10.45 -17.25 7.37
C GLY A 113 -9.47 -16.95 6.25
N ARG A 114 -9.58 -17.69 5.15
CA ARG A 114 -8.83 -17.45 3.89
C ARG A 114 -9.38 -16.22 3.15
N SER A 115 -9.43 -15.07 3.82
CA SER A 115 -10.00 -13.82 3.31
C SER A 115 -9.00 -13.04 2.44
N ARG A 116 -9.50 -12.37 1.41
CA ARG A 116 -8.67 -11.64 0.44
C ARG A 116 -8.07 -10.38 1.08
N THR A 117 -6.79 -10.13 0.77
CA THR A 117 -6.07 -8.92 1.18
C THR A 117 -6.37 -7.80 0.19
N ASP A 118 -7.40 -7.01 0.51
CA ASP A 118 -7.92 -5.97 -0.36
C ASP A 118 -7.10 -4.67 -0.32
N THR A 119 -6.28 -4.53 0.73
CA THR A 119 -5.23 -3.51 0.86
C THR A 119 -3.89 -4.18 1.12
N MET A 120 -2.84 -3.78 0.41
CA MET A 120 -1.48 -4.24 0.59
C MET A 120 -0.53 -3.05 0.45
N ILE A 121 0.09 -2.62 1.54
CA ILE A 121 1.00 -1.46 1.56
C ILE A 121 2.36 -1.93 2.09
N LEU A 122 3.39 -1.84 1.25
CA LEU A 122 4.76 -2.07 1.67
C LEU A 122 5.30 -0.80 2.33
N VAL A 123 5.79 -0.93 3.56
CA VAL A 123 6.46 0.13 4.33
C VAL A 123 7.92 -0.26 4.50
N SER A 124 8.81 0.41 3.77
CA SER A 124 10.26 0.25 3.94
C SER A 124 10.79 1.35 4.87
N ILE A 125 11.29 0.95 6.03
CA ILE A 125 11.74 1.85 7.11
C ILE A 125 13.26 1.83 7.17
N ASP A 126 13.86 3.02 7.21
CA ASP A 126 15.28 3.22 7.47
C ASP A 126 15.50 3.59 8.95
N PRO A 127 16.19 2.75 9.75
CA PRO A 127 16.41 3.02 11.17
C PRO A 127 17.65 3.88 11.44
N ASP A 128 18.63 3.84 10.54
CA ASP A 128 19.92 4.53 10.66
C ASP A 128 19.75 6.00 10.27
N GLU A 129 18.97 6.26 9.21
CA GLU A 129 18.63 7.60 8.71
C GLU A 129 17.10 7.80 8.73
N PRO A 130 16.46 8.00 9.91
CA PRO A 130 15.02 7.88 10.16
C PRO A 130 14.11 8.37 9.02
N SER A 131 13.65 7.42 8.21
CA SER A 131 12.79 7.69 7.06
C SER A 131 11.89 6.50 6.74
N ALA A 132 10.77 6.75 6.05
CA ALA A 132 9.85 5.69 5.64
C ALA A 132 9.37 5.89 4.20
N ARG A 133 9.19 4.78 3.49
CA ARG A 133 8.69 4.70 2.11
C ARG A 133 7.47 3.81 2.06
N LEU A 134 6.30 4.38 1.77
CA LEU A 134 5.03 3.63 1.66
C LEU A 134 4.65 3.43 0.19
N VAL A 135 4.45 2.20 -0.27
CA VAL A 135 3.91 1.92 -1.61
C VAL A 135 2.75 0.94 -1.56
N SER A 136 1.61 1.36 -2.11
CA SER A 136 0.43 0.51 -2.28
C SER A 136 0.62 -0.44 -3.46
N LEU A 137 0.42 -1.73 -3.23
CA LEU A 137 0.50 -2.81 -4.22
C LEU A 137 -0.92 -3.17 -4.69
N PRO A 138 -1.28 -3.00 -5.97
CA PRO A 138 -2.63 -3.24 -6.46
C PRO A 138 -3.12 -4.68 -6.22
N ARG A 139 -4.24 -4.81 -5.50
CA ARG A 139 -4.83 -6.11 -5.10
C ARG A 139 -5.19 -7.02 -6.29
N ASP A 140 -5.58 -6.40 -7.41
CA ASP A 140 -6.06 -7.05 -8.63
C ASP A 140 -4.93 -7.30 -9.66
N TRP A 141 -3.66 -7.05 -9.31
CA TRP A 141 -2.51 -7.41 -10.15
C TRP A 141 -2.43 -8.92 -10.38
N TRP A 142 -2.31 -9.32 -11.64
CA TRP A 142 -2.08 -10.69 -12.06
C TRP A 142 -0.60 -11.05 -11.86
N VAL A 143 -0.37 -12.12 -11.11
CA VAL A 143 0.94 -12.56 -10.64
C VAL A 143 1.06 -14.07 -10.72
N ARG A 144 2.27 -14.55 -10.98
CA ARG A 144 2.61 -15.97 -10.90
C ARG A 144 2.82 -16.37 -9.45
N LEU A 145 2.22 -17.47 -9.03
CA LEU A 145 2.29 -17.96 -7.66
C LEU A 145 3.45 -18.96 -7.49
N PRO A 146 3.98 -19.15 -6.26
CA PRO A 146 5.04 -20.11 -5.97
C PRO A 146 4.74 -21.57 -6.36
N ASN A 147 3.46 -21.95 -6.45
CA ASN A 147 3.02 -23.27 -6.93
C ASN A 147 2.96 -23.38 -8.47
N GLY A 148 3.41 -22.36 -9.21
CA GLY A 148 3.53 -22.35 -10.66
C GLY A 148 2.34 -21.78 -11.43
N GLY A 149 1.15 -21.73 -10.82
CA GLY A 149 -0.07 -21.15 -11.41
C GLY A 149 -0.08 -19.62 -11.39
N GLU A 150 -1.15 -18.99 -11.91
CA GLU A 150 -1.30 -17.54 -11.96
C GLU A 150 -2.67 -17.08 -11.46
N HIS A 151 -2.70 -16.03 -10.64
CA HIS A 151 -3.93 -15.43 -10.09
C HIS A 151 -3.73 -13.95 -9.75
N LYS A 152 -4.78 -13.28 -9.27
CA LYS A 152 -4.70 -11.95 -8.65
C LYS A 152 -3.92 -12.00 -7.33
N LEU A 153 -3.09 -11.00 -7.06
CA LEU A 153 -2.19 -10.93 -5.90
C LEU A 153 -2.92 -11.10 -4.55
N ASN A 154 -4.15 -10.60 -4.44
CA ASN A 154 -4.99 -10.76 -3.24
C ASN A 154 -5.46 -12.21 -2.95
N THR A 155 -5.16 -13.18 -3.82
CA THR A 155 -5.40 -14.61 -3.55
C THR A 155 -4.23 -15.28 -2.82
N ALA A 156 -3.00 -14.73 -2.90
CA ALA A 156 -1.82 -15.39 -2.35
C ALA A 156 -1.89 -15.56 -0.81
N TYR A 157 -2.41 -14.56 -0.10
CA TYR A 157 -2.61 -14.64 1.35
C TYR A 157 -3.69 -15.68 1.74
N PRO A 158 -4.90 -15.70 1.14
CA PRO A 158 -5.82 -16.83 1.24
C PRO A 158 -5.22 -18.22 1.00
N MET A 159 -4.29 -18.35 0.04
CA MET A 159 -3.79 -19.65 -0.40
C MET A 159 -2.70 -20.24 0.50
N GLY A 160 -1.85 -19.40 1.12
CA GLY A 160 -0.77 -19.87 2.00
C GLY A 160 -0.22 -18.85 3.00
N GLY A 161 -1.05 -17.89 3.41
CA GLY A 161 -0.72 -16.88 4.42
C GLY A 161 0.40 -15.93 4.01
N PHE A 162 1.06 -15.33 5.00
CA PHE A 162 2.16 -14.39 4.79
C PHE A 162 3.30 -14.98 3.97
N GLU A 163 3.71 -16.22 4.23
CA GLU A 163 4.88 -16.82 3.57
C GLU A 163 4.66 -17.04 2.07
N PHE A 164 3.46 -17.48 1.68
CA PHE A 164 3.12 -17.64 0.26
C PHE A 164 2.97 -16.27 -0.44
N LEU A 165 2.41 -15.26 0.24
CA LEU A 165 2.39 -13.88 -0.28
C LEU A 165 3.82 -13.30 -0.40
N ARG A 166 4.68 -13.50 0.60
CA ARG A 166 6.09 -13.08 0.59
C ARG A 166 6.86 -13.69 -0.57
N ALA A 167 6.70 -15.00 -0.80
CA ALA A 167 7.28 -15.68 -1.94
C ALA A 167 6.71 -15.18 -3.28
N THR A 168 5.40 -14.89 -3.35
CA THR A 168 4.75 -14.30 -4.55
C THR A 168 5.33 -12.91 -4.87
N LEU A 169 5.45 -12.03 -3.87
CA LEU A 169 6.01 -10.68 -4.04
C LEU A 169 7.48 -10.73 -4.49
N ARG A 170 8.28 -11.64 -3.92
CA ARG A 170 9.67 -11.84 -4.34
C ARG A 170 9.77 -12.34 -5.78
N LEU A 171 9.00 -13.36 -6.14
CA LEU A 171 8.99 -13.97 -7.48
C LEU A 171 8.64 -12.95 -8.58
N ASN A 172 7.60 -12.14 -8.37
CA ASN A 172 7.06 -11.25 -9.41
C ASN A 172 7.70 -9.86 -9.42
N LEU A 173 8.17 -9.35 -8.28
CA LEU A 173 8.55 -7.95 -8.12
C LEU A 173 9.99 -7.76 -7.59
N GLY A 174 10.72 -8.82 -7.25
CA GLY A 174 12.04 -8.73 -6.62
C GLY A 174 12.02 -8.19 -5.18
N LEU A 175 10.82 -7.92 -4.64
CA LEU A 175 10.63 -7.35 -3.31
C LEU A 175 11.05 -8.33 -2.21
N SER A 176 11.74 -7.82 -1.21
CA SER A 176 12.03 -8.53 0.04
C SER A 176 11.13 -7.94 1.13
N VAL A 177 10.48 -8.81 1.91
CA VAL A 177 9.53 -8.45 2.96
C VAL A 177 9.93 -9.20 4.23
N ASP A 178 10.19 -8.47 5.30
CA ASP A 178 10.75 -9.03 6.54
C ASP A 178 9.65 -9.40 7.54
N ARG A 179 8.60 -8.57 7.61
CA ARG A 179 7.50 -8.68 8.58
C ARG A 179 6.16 -8.32 7.94
N TYR A 180 5.05 -8.65 8.59
CA TYR A 180 3.72 -8.17 8.23
C TYR A 180 2.89 -7.76 9.43
N ALA A 181 1.86 -6.96 9.19
CA ALA A 181 0.75 -6.74 10.11
C ALA A 181 -0.56 -6.78 9.29
N ALA A 182 -1.43 -7.74 9.59
CA ALA A 182 -2.74 -7.90 8.97
C ALA A 182 -3.84 -7.49 9.96
N ILE A 183 -4.81 -6.71 9.49
CA ILE A 183 -5.92 -6.20 10.29
C ILE A 183 -7.22 -6.33 9.49
N ASP A 184 -8.32 -6.62 10.18
CA ASP A 184 -9.66 -6.62 9.60
C ASP A 184 -10.39 -5.28 9.82
N PHE A 185 -11.60 -5.15 9.28
CA PHE A 185 -12.37 -3.92 9.40
C PHE A 185 -12.73 -3.56 10.85
N ASP A 186 -13.14 -4.53 11.67
CA ASP A 186 -13.53 -4.25 13.06
C ASP A 186 -12.32 -3.93 13.94
N GLY A 187 -11.18 -4.57 13.67
CA GLY A 187 -9.92 -4.25 14.29
C GLY A 187 -9.40 -2.87 13.91
N MET A 188 -9.55 -2.47 12.65
CA MET A 188 -9.19 -1.13 12.19
C MET A 188 -10.04 -0.05 12.89
N ARG A 189 -11.36 -0.28 13.06
CA ARG A 189 -12.22 0.59 13.86
C ARG A 189 -11.71 0.72 15.29
N ARG A 190 -11.66 -0.40 16.02
CA ARG A 190 -11.20 -0.47 17.42
C ARG A 190 -9.84 0.20 17.63
N LEU A 191 -8.91 0.06 16.69
CA LEU A 191 -7.58 0.67 16.78
C LEU A 191 -7.61 2.20 16.62
N ILE A 192 -8.47 2.74 15.74
CA ILE A 192 -8.66 4.19 15.59
C ILE A 192 -9.46 4.76 16.77
N ASP A 193 -10.51 4.07 17.21
CA ASP A 193 -11.31 4.47 18.37
C ASP A 193 -10.45 4.50 19.65
N ALA A 194 -9.57 3.50 19.83
CA ALA A 194 -8.61 3.46 20.94
C ALA A 194 -7.55 4.58 20.90
N LEU A 195 -7.28 5.19 19.74
CA LEU A 195 -6.43 6.37 19.59
C LEU A 195 -7.19 7.69 19.86
N GLY A 196 -8.51 7.64 20.07
CA GLY A 196 -9.36 8.82 20.16
C GLY A 196 -9.60 9.47 18.79
N GLY A 197 -9.86 8.66 17.77
CA GLY A 197 -10.08 9.11 16.39
C GLY A 197 -8.80 9.58 15.69
N VAL A 198 -8.94 10.07 14.45
CA VAL A 198 -7.83 10.54 13.60
C VAL A 198 -8.20 11.80 12.82
N ASP A 199 -7.28 12.75 12.75
CA ASP A 199 -7.49 14.05 12.07
C ASP A 199 -6.93 13.97 10.65
N VAL A 200 -7.82 14.04 9.65
CA VAL A 200 -7.51 13.78 8.24
C VAL A 200 -7.77 15.03 7.39
N LEU A 201 -6.76 15.39 6.59
CA LEU A 201 -6.86 16.49 5.62
C LEU A 201 -7.56 16.02 4.34
N VAL A 202 -8.88 16.17 4.31
CA VAL A 202 -9.75 15.76 3.22
C VAL A 202 -9.62 16.73 2.05
N ARG A 203 -8.79 16.38 1.06
CA ARG A 203 -8.59 17.25 -0.12
C ARG A 203 -9.80 17.36 -1.05
N CYS A 204 -10.73 16.40 -1.03
CA CYS A 204 -11.85 16.33 -1.98
C CYS A 204 -13.19 16.25 -1.28
N PRO A 205 -14.24 16.91 -1.81
CA PRO A 205 -15.61 16.58 -1.45
C PRO A 205 -15.85 15.09 -1.62
N LEU A 206 -16.31 14.42 -0.57
CA LEU A 206 -16.69 13.01 -0.62
C LEU A 206 -18.05 12.83 0.05
N TYR A 207 -18.97 12.18 -0.65
CA TYR A 207 -20.27 11.80 -0.13
C TYR A 207 -20.60 10.40 -0.62
N GLU A 208 -20.52 9.41 0.25
CA GLU A 208 -20.86 8.02 -0.07
C GLU A 208 -21.74 7.42 1.05
N VAL A 209 -22.79 6.71 0.64
CA VAL A 209 -23.66 5.93 1.53
C VAL A 209 -23.15 4.49 1.57
N PHE A 210 -22.96 3.97 2.77
CA PHE A 210 -22.47 2.62 3.03
C PHE A 210 -23.57 1.77 3.69
N PRO A 211 -23.59 0.44 3.48
CA PRO A 211 -24.25 -0.44 4.45
C PRO A 211 -23.55 -0.27 5.81
N ASP A 212 -24.34 -0.17 6.87
CA ASP A 212 -23.80 -0.13 8.23
C ASP A 212 -23.08 -1.48 8.51
N PRO A 213 -21.84 -1.47 9.03
CA PRO A 213 -21.08 -2.71 9.21
C PRO A 213 -21.67 -3.60 10.30
N ASP A 214 -22.29 -3.01 11.33
CA ASP A 214 -22.87 -3.72 12.47
C ASP A 214 -24.32 -4.16 12.19
N HIS A 215 -25.05 -3.38 11.39
CA HIS A 215 -26.42 -3.67 10.97
C HIS A 215 -26.57 -3.59 9.43
N PRO A 216 -26.17 -4.61 8.65
CA PRO A 216 -26.12 -4.54 7.18
C PRO A 216 -27.45 -4.29 6.43
N THR A 217 -28.58 -4.26 7.14
CA THR A 217 -29.90 -3.84 6.64
C THR A 217 -30.15 -2.33 6.75
N LEU A 218 -29.31 -1.62 7.51
CA LEU A 218 -29.29 -0.16 7.64
C LEU A 218 -28.17 0.43 6.77
N THR A 219 -28.25 1.73 6.52
CA THR A 219 -27.19 2.49 5.86
C THR A 219 -26.70 3.66 6.71
N GLY A 220 -25.41 3.93 6.62
CA GLY A 220 -24.76 5.11 7.17
C GLY A 220 -24.16 5.98 6.06
N THR A 221 -23.90 7.25 6.36
CA THR A 221 -23.46 8.22 5.36
C THR A 221 -22.13 8.84 5.77
N LEU A 222 -21.13 8.74 4.90
CA LEU A 222 -19.89 9.49 5.02
C LEU A 222 -20.07 10.83 4.29
N ASP A 223 -20.46 11.89 5.01
CA ASP A 223 -20.53 13.25 4.47
C ASP A 223 -19.27 14.05 4.81
N LEU A 224 -18.42 14.23 3.81
CA LEU A 224 -17.22 15.05 3.83
C LEU A 224 -17.23 16.00 2.62
N ARG A 225 -18.38 16.62 2.33
CA ARG A 225 -18.56 17.53 1.17
C ARG A 225 -17.66 18.77 1.20
N THR A 226 -17.22 19.21 2.38
CA THR A 226 -16.31 20.36 2.54
C THR A 226 -14.85 19.89 2.58
N PRO A 227 -13.98 20.30 1.64
CA PRO A 227 -12.55 20.02 1.74
C PRO A 227 -11.92 20.75 2.93
N GLY A 228 -11.13 20.03 3.72
CA GLY A 228 -10.44 20.58 4.90
C GLY A 228 -10.08 19.52 5.93
N TRP A 229 -9.83 19.93 7.17
CA TRP A 229 -9.59 19.01 8.27
C TRP A 229 -10.88 18.41 8.80
N HIS A 230 -10.91 17.08 8.89
CA HIS A 230 -12.01 16.34 9.51
C HIS A 230 -11.48 15.40 10.58
N HIS A 231 -12.12 15.41 11.74
CA HIS A 231 -11.91 14.39 12.76
C HIS A 231 -12.77 13.17 12.45
N LEU A 232 -12.15 12.01 12.28
CA LEU A 232 -12.83 10.76 11.95
C LEU A 232 -12.64 9.74 13.09
N ASP A 233 -13.74 9.23 13.62
CA ASP A 233 -13.75 8.02 14.44
C ASP A 233 -13.41 6.76 13.60
N GLY A 234 -13.35 5.59 14.23
CA GLY A 234 -13.02 4.35 13.56
C GLY A 234 -13.99 3.97 12.44
N LEU A 235 -15.29 4.25 12.59
CA LEU A 235 -16.31 3.96 11.59
C LEU A 235 -16.17 4.87 10.36
N HIS A 236 -16.10 6.18 10.57
CA HIS A 236 -15.96 7.16 9.50
C HIS A 236 -14.60 7.05 8.80
N ALA A 237 -13.52 6.77 9.54
CA ALA A 237 -12.20 6.51 8.95
C ALA A 237 -12.18 5.20 8.14
N LEU A 238 -12.84 4.14 8.61
CA LEU A 238 -13.01 2.90 7.85
C LEU A 238 -13.77 3.14 6.54
N TRP A 239 -14.89 3.87 6.57
CA TRP A 239 -15.62 4.27 5.35
C TRP A 239 -14.74 5.13 4.43
N TYR A 240 -13.96 6.07 4.98
CA TYR A 240 -13.02 6.91 4.22
C TYR A 240 -11.92 6.09 3.52
N MET A 241 -11.44 5.00 4.14
CA MET A 241 -10.49 4.05 3.55
C MET A 241 -11.11 3.05 2.56
N ARG A 242 -12.43 2.86 2.60
CA ARG A 242 -13.16 1.87 1.78
C ARG A 242 -13.90 2.46 0.58
N SER A 243 -14.25 3.75 0.59
CA SER A 243 -15.06 4.38 -0.47
C SER A 243 -14.44 4.20 -1.86
N ARG A 244 -15.31 3.94 -2.84
CA ARG A 244 -14.98 3.68 -4.26
C ARG A 244 -16.11 4.11 -5.21
N LEU A 245 -17.31 4.40 -4.69
CA LEU A 245 -18.49 4.64 -5.53
C LEU A 245 -18.35 5.91 -6.38
N SER A 246 -17.51 6.85 -5.92
CA SER A 246 -17.20 8.11 -6.63
C SER A 246 -15.77 8.21 -7.19
N THR A 247 -14.88 7.23 -6.95
CA THR A 247 -13.43 7.36 -7.26
C THR A 247 -12.72 6.04 -7.58
N SER A 248 -11.58 6.10 -8.26
CA SER A 248 -10.77 4.90 -8.59
C SER A 248 -9.89 4.42 -7.42
N ASP A 249 -9.37 3.19 -7.53
CA ASP A 249 -8.51 2.54 -6.52
C ASP A 249 -7.25 3.35 -6.16
N TYR A 250 -6.78 4.24 -7.03
CA TYR A 250 -5.70 5.21 -6.75
C TYR A 250 -6.11 6.18 -5.62
N HIS A 251 -7.34 6.71 -5.65
CA HIS A 251 -7.82 7.64 -4.62
C HIS A 251 -8.10 6.90 -3.31
N ARG A 252 -8.48 5.62 -3.38
CA ARG A 252 -8.59 4.76 -2.18
C ARG A 252 -7.22 4.56 -1.54
N ALA A 253 -6.19 4.21 -2.32
CA ALA A 253 -4.81 4.07 -1.83
C ALA A 253 -4.28 5.37 -1.20
N ARG A 254 -4.55 6.53 -1.81
CA ARG A 254 -4.22 7.85 -1.21
C ARG A 254 -4.87 8.03 0.16
N ARG A 255 -6.17 7.75 0.28
CA ARG A 255 -6.90 7.91 1.55
C ARG A 255 -6.46 6.93 2.63
N GLN A 256 -6.06 5.72 2.25
CA GLN A 256 -5.44 4.75 3.16
C GLN A 256 -4.09 5.27 3.68
N HIS A 257 -3.24 5.86 2.82
CA HIS A 257 -2.00 6.52 3.27
C HIS A 257 -2.28 7.75 4.15
N GLN A 258 -3.33 8.54 3.86
CA GLN A 258 -3.72 9.70 4.70
C GLN A 258 -4.17 9.28 6.10
N VAL A 259 -4.97 8.21 6.24
CA VAL A 259 -5.35 7.68 7.56
C VAL A 259 -4.14 7.09 8.30
N LEU A 260 -3.26 6.34 7.63
CA LEU A 260 -2.02 5.85 8.25
C LEU A 260 -1.13 7.00 8.77
N ARG A 261 -1.03 8.11 8.02
CA ARG A 261 -0.30 9.32 8.44
C ARG A 261 -1.00 10.03 9.62
N ALA A 262 -2.33 10.05 9.67
CA ALA A 262 -3.08 10.60 10.79
C ALA A 262 -2.95 9.74 12.07
N MET A 263 -2.97 8.40 11.95
CA MET A 263 -2.64 7.49 13.06
C MET A 263 -1.21 7.70 13.54
N PHE A 264 -0.25 7.84 12.62
CA PHE A 264 1.15 8.12 12.95
C PHE A 264 1.31 9.43 13.74
N ARG A 265 0.56 10.49 13.40
CA ARG A 265 0.50 11.73 14.19
C ARG A 265 0.01 11.48 15.61
N LYS A 266 -1.16 10.85 15.79
CA LYS A 266 -1.70 10.52 17.12
C LYS A 266 -0.72 9.69 17.95
N LEU A 267 -0.06 8.71 17.32
CA LEU A 267 0.96 7.84 17.93
C LEU A 267 2.25 8.59 18.32
N ARG A 268 2.64 9.63 17.56
CA ARG A 268 3.79 10.48 17.90
C ARG A 268 3.46 11.52 18.98
N SER A 269 2.26 12.12 18.94
CA SER A 269 1.88 13.23 19.81
C SER A 269 1.51 12.82 21.25
N GLY A 270 1.50 11.53 21.58
CA GLY A 270 1.19 11.03 22.91
C GLY A 270 2.10 9.89 23.36
N ASP A 271 2.05 9.57 24.65
CA ASP A 271 2.87 8.57 25.36
C ASP A 271 2.61 7.10 24.98
N TRP A 272 2.03 6.85 23.79
CA TRP A 272 1.64 5.53 23.30
C TRP A 272 2.76 4.50 23.34
N ILE A 273 4.00 4.93 23.07
CA ILE A 273 5.19 4.07 23.09
C ILE A 273 5.40 3.38 24.44
N TRP A 274 5.07 4.05 25.55
CA TRP A 274 5.18 3.51 26.91
C TRP A 274 4.03 2.55 27.24
N ARG A 275 2.91 2.66 26.51
CA ARG A 275 1.72 1.80 26.64
C ARG A 275 1.76 0.55 25.74
N ILE A 276 2.67 0.46 24.77
CA ILE A 276 2.79 -0.71 23.88
C ILE A 276 2.84 -2.04 24.67
N PRO A 277 3.63 -2.21 25.75
CA PRO A 277 3.67 -3.47 26.50
C PRO A 277 2.37 -3.82 27.24
N GLU A 278 1.63 -2.80 27.71
CA GLU A 278 0.32 -2.94 28.36
C GLU A 278 -0.75 -3.34 27.33
N LEU A 279 -0.75 -2.69 26.17
CA LEU A 279 -1.73 -2.87 25.10
C LEU A 279 -1.44 -4.10 24.22
N TRP A 280 -0.25 -4.70 24.31
CA TRP A 280 0.20 -5.80 23.44
C TRP A 280 -0.80 -6.98 23.34
N PRO A 281 -1.43 -7.48 24.42
CA PRO A 281 -2.43 -8.54 24.31
C PRO A 281 -3.66 -8.14 23.47
N ALA A 282 -4.14 -6.90 23.62
CA ALA A 282 -5.26 -6.37 22.84
C ALA A 282 -4.89 -6.10 21.38
N ILE A 283 -3.63 -5.71 21.13
CA ILE A 283 -3.06 -5.63 19.78
C ILE A 283 -3.02 -7.01 19.14
N GLN A 284 -2.56 -8.06 19.84
CA GLN A 284 -2.52 -9.43 19.29
C GLN A 284 -3.91 -10.04 19.03
N GLN A 285 -4.95 -9.63 19.77
CA GLN A 285 -6.35 -9.98 19.48
C GLN A 285 -6.92 -9.26 18.25
N THR A 286 -6.23 -8.21 17.77
CA THR A 286 -6.74 -7.28 16.75
C THR A 286 -5.92 -7.31 15.45
N VAL A 287 -4.63 -7.65 15.54
CA VAL A 287 -3.65 -7.60 14.45
C VAL A 287 -2.87 -8.90 14.38
N GLN A 288 -2.98 -9.62 13.26
CA GLN A 288 -2.16 -10.79 13.00
C GLN A 288 -0.77 -10.32 12.53
N THR A 289 0.30 -10.73 13.20
CA THR A 289 1.66 -10.26 12.89
C THR A 289 2.72 -11.30 13.26
N ASN A 290 3.87 -11.24 12.59
CA ASN A 290 5.10 -11.90 13.01
C ASN A 290 6.13 -10.95 13.66
N LEU A 291 5.71 -9.73 14.01
CA LEU A 291 6.49 -8.85 14.89
C LEU A 291 6.44 -9.36 16.33
N SER A 292 7.58 -9.38 16.99
CA SER A 292 7.67 -9.48 18.45
C SER A 292 7.36 -8.13 19.12
N LEU A 293 6.99 -8.17 20.41
CA LEU A 293 6.86 -6.97 21.24
C LEU A 293 8.15 -6.12 21.24
N GLY A 294 9.32 -6.75 21.26
CA GLY A 294 10.62 -6.05 21.19
C GLY A 294 10.80 -5.27 19.88
N GLU A 295 10.44 -5.88 18.75
CA GLU A 295 10.47 -5.20 17.45
C GLU A 295 9.43 -4.08 17.35
N MET A 296 8.23 -4.24 17.93
CA MET A 296 7.23 -3.16 17.95
C MET A 296 7.69 -1.97 18.82
N VAL A 297 8.31 -2.22 19.99
CA VAL A 297 8.89 -1.15 20.82
C VAL A 297 10.07 -0.46 20.10
N TRP A 298 10.92 -1.22 19.40
CA TRP A 298 12.02 -0.67 18.58
C TRP A 298 11.49 0.18 17.41
N LEU A 299 10.47 -0.29 16.69
CA LEU A 299 9.78 0.47 15.64
C LEU A 299 9.16 1.76 16.20
N GLY A 300 8.55 1.70 17.40
CA GLY A 300 8.03 2.88 18.09
C GLY A 300 9.12 3.92 18.39
N ARG A 301 10.32 3.50 18.83
CA ARG A 301 11.47 4.39 19.07
C ARG A 301 12.00 5.03 17.78
N ILE A 302 11.87 4.39 16.63
CA ILE A 302 12.16 5.00 15.32
C ILE A 302 11.04 5.94 14.91
N GLY A 303 9.78 5.55 15.08
CA GLY A 303 8.61 6.39 14.80
C GLY A 303 8.67 7.73 15.52
N GLN A 304 9.15 7.76 16.77
CA GLN A 304 9.34 9.01 17.50
C GLN A 304 10.48 9.91 16.99
N ARG A 305 11.47 9.37 16.26
CA ARG A 305 12.52 10.14 15.55
C ARG A 305 12.15 10.51 14.11
N LEU A 306 11.21 9.77 13.50
CA LEU A 306 10.80 9.89 12.11
C LEU A 306 9.94 11.14 11.88
N SER A 307 10.47 12.15 11.19
CA SER A 307 9.72 13.35 10.79
C SER A 307 8.81 13.08 9.59
N GLU A 308 7.67 13.78 9.50
CA GLU A 308 6.67 13.55 8.45
C GLU A 308 7.18 13.85 7.03
N ASP A 309 8.03 14.86 6.90
CA ASP A 309 8.69 15.18 5.63
C ASP A 309 9.62 14.05 5.15
N ARG A 310 10.18 13.26 6.08
CA ARG A 310 10.96 12.04 5.78
C ARG A 310 10.09 10.78 5.62
N ILE A 311 8.77 10.94 5.52
CA ILE A 311 7.82 9.91 5.07
C ILE A 311 7.39 10.21 3.63
N VAL A 312 7.93 9.46 2.67
CA VAL A 312 7.53 9.55 1.26
C VAL A 312 6.62 8.39 0.88
N HIS A 313 5.79 8.58 -0.14
CA HIS A 313 4.88 7.56 -0.60
C HIS A 313 4.80 7.48 -2.12
N ALA A 314 4.41 6.30 -2.62
CA ALA A 314 4.21 6.01 -4.03
C ALA A 314 2.83 5.38 -4.25
N TYR A 315 2.15 5.86 -5.29
CA TYR A 315 0.94 5.27 -5.84
C TYR A 315 1.26 4.83 -7.27
N LEU A 316 1.02 3.57 -7.60
CA LEU A 316 1.32 3.06 -8.93
C LEU A 316 0.28 3.57 -9.92
N HIS A 317 0.70 4.54 -10.74
CA HIS A 317 -0.12 5.25 -11.71
C HIS A 317 -0.52 4.33 -12.89
N ALA A 318 -1.51 4.74 -13.69
CA ALA A 318 -1.98 3.98 -14.86
C ALA A 318 -0.84 3.65 -15.87
N THR A 319 0.18 4.50 -15.98
CA THR A 319 1.37 4.24 -16.81
C THR A 319 2.26 3.09 -16.31
N MET A 320 2.04 2.62 -15.08
CA MET A 320 2.73 1.48 -14.44
C MET A 320 1.87 0.21 -14.40
N ILE A 321 0.66 0.24 -14.98
CA ILE A 321 -0.30 -0.87 -14.93
C ILE A 321 -0.98 -1.00 -16.30
N SER A 322 -0.60 -2.02 -17.06
CA SER A 322 -1.30 -2.40 -18.30
C SER A 322 -2.48 -3.30 -17.98
N SER A 323 -3.63 -3.05 -18.60
CA SER A 323 -4.69 -4.04 -18.73
C SER A 323 -4.39 -5.00 -19.88
N ARG A 324 -4.77 -6.28 -19.74
CA ARG A 324 -4.82 -7.28 -20.81
C ARG A 324 -6.07 -8.15 -20.65
N THR A 325 -6.53 -8.74 -21.73
CA THR A 325 -7.56 -9.79 -21.69
C THR A 325 -6.88 -11.15 -21.75
N LEU A 326 -7.13 -12.00 -20.76
CA LEU A 326 -6.73 -13.40 -20.75
C LEU A 326 -7.91 -14.24 -21.23
N TYR A 327 -7.69 -15.07 -22.24
CA TYR A 327 -8.69 -16.01 -22.76
C TYR A 327 -8.52 -17.36 -22.07
N LEU A 328 -9.45 -17.70 -21.19
CA LEU A 328 -9.47 -18.97 -20.46
C LEU A 328 -10.36 -20.00 -21.20
N PRO A 329 -10.03 -21.29 -21.16
CA PRO A 329 -10.87 -22.33 -21.75
C PRO A 329 -12.25 -22.39 -21.08
N PRO A 330 -13.30 -22.87 -21.79
CA PRO A 330 -14.65 -22.94 -21.23
C PRO A 330 -14.71 -23.81 -19.96
N PRO A 331 -15.48 -23.42 -18.93
CA PRO A 331 -15.50 -24.10 -17.63
C PRO A 331 -16.33 -25.39 -17.64
N THR A 332 -17.14 -25.61 -18.68
CA THR A 332 -18.05 -26.75 -18.82
C THR A 332 -18.12 -27.21 -20.28
N THR A 333 -18.17 -28.53 -20.48
CA THR A 333 -18.39 -29.15 -21.79
C THR A 333 -19.76 -28.75 -22.34
N GLY A 334 -19.78 -27.98 -23.42
CA GLY A 334 -21.00 -27.44 -24.04
C GLY A 334 -20.96 -25.92 -24.27
N VAL A 335 -20.14 -25.19 -23.48
CA VAL A 335 -19.82 -23.79 -23.80
C VAL A 335 -18.64 -23.77 -24.77
N THR A 336 -18.80 -23.11 -25.93
CA THR A 336 -17.77 -23.05 -26.98
C THR A 336 -16.95 -21.75 -26.99
N GLN A 337 -17.45 -20.69 -26.36
CA GLN A 337 -16.74 -19.41 -26.26
C GLN A 337 -15.75 -19.43 -25.08
N PRO A 338 -14.51 -18.94 -25.27
CA PRO A 338 -13.56 -18.79 -24.16
C PRO A 338 -14.04 -17.72 -23.17
N MET A 339 -13.69 -17.88 -21.90
CA MET A 339 -13.96 -16.86 -20.88
C MET A 339 -12.95 -15.71 -21.00
N GLU A 340 -13.42 -14.50 -21.25
CA GLU A 340 -12.59 -13.29 -21.17
C GLU A 340 -12.38 -12.88 -19.70
N LEU A 341 -11.12 -12.79 -19.27
CA LEU A 341 -10.74 -12.24 -17.98
C LEU A 341 -9.86 -11.01 -18.15
N TRP A 342 -10.39 -9.85 -17.75
CA TRP A 342 -9.62 -8.60 -17.68
C TRP A 342 -8.65 -8.64 -16.50
N ILE A 343 -7.35 -8.60 -16.80
CA ILE A 343 -6.25 -8.67 -15.84
C ILE A 343 -5.39 -7.40 -15.88
N TYR A 344 -4.81 -7.03 -14.73
CA TYR A 344 -3.83 -5.95 -14.62
C TYR A 344 -2.44 -6.51 -14.46
N VAL A 345 -1.49 -6.09 -15.30
CA VAL A 345 -0.07 -6.50 -15.23
C VAL A 345 0.84 -5.29 -15.05
N ALA A 346 1.94 -5.48 -14.33
CA ALA A 346 3.01 -4.47 -14.23
C ALA A 346 3.63 -4.22 -15.63
N THR A 347 3.84 -2.95 -15.99
CA THR A 347 4.58 -2.58 -17.19
C THR A 347 6.09 -2.65 -16.95
N ASP A 348 6.90 -2.58 -18.00
CA ASP A 348 8.36 -2.60 -17.88
C ASP A 348 8.91 -1.39 -17.11
N ALA A 349 8.13 -0.30 -16.99
CA ALA A 349 8.46 0.86 -16.16
C ALA A 349 8.25 0.63 -14.65
N THR A 350 7.42 -0.34 -14.25
CA THR A 350 7.01 -0.56 -12.85
C THR A 350 8.17 -1.01 -11.97
N ILE A 351 8.98 -1.96 -12.44
CA ILE A 351 10.09 -2.51 -11.65
C ILE A 351 11.23 -1.47 -11.47
N PRO A 352 11.71 -0.78 -12.52
CA PRO A 352 12.65 0.34 -12.35
C PRO A 352 12.11 1.46 -11.46
N TYR A 353 10.80 1.75 -11.50
CA TYR A 353 10.19 2.74 -10.60
C TYR A 353 10.19 2.27 -9.14
N LEU A 354 9.70 1.06 -8.87
CA LEU A 354 9.69 0.48 -7.52
C LEU A 354 11.11 0.36 -6.94
N GLN A 355 12.07 -0.08 -7.76
CA GLN A 355 13.47 -0.17 -7.35
C GLN A 355 14.00 1.21 -6.97
N ARG A 356 13.93 2.21 -7.86
CA ARG A 356 14.37 3.59 -7.57
C ARG A 356 13.73 4.14 -6.30
N PHE A 357 12.40 4.09 -6.18
CA PHE A 357 11.67 4.57 -5.01
C PHE A 357 12.15 3.92 -3.69
N LEU A 358 12.48 2.62 -3.71
CA LEU A 358 12.93 1.87 -2.53
C LEU A 358 14.44 1.98 -2.25
N THR A 359 15.28 2.24 -3.24
CA THR A 359 16.75 2.28 -3.08
C THR A 359 17.35 3.69 -3.04
N GLU A 360 16.77 4.66 -3.75
CA GLU A 360 17.30 6.04 -3.79
C GLU A 360 17.18 6.73 -2.42
N PRO A 361 18.13 7.61 -2.05
CA PRO A 361 17.99 8.48 -0.88
C PRO A 361 16.70 9.30 -0.95
N ILE A 362 16.09 9.59 0.20
CA ILE A 362 15.05 10.63 0.24
C ILE A 362 15.79 11.97 0.22
N PRO A 363 15.46 12.90 -0.68
CA PRO A 363 16.04 14.24 -0.63
C PRO A 363 15.75 14.88 0.72
N GLU A 364 16.78 15.41 1.37
CA GLU A 364 16.63 16.09 2.65
C GLU A 364 15.62 17.23 2.53
N PRO A 365 14.91 17.62 3.62
CA PRO A 365 13.94 18.72 3.56
C PRO A 365 14.54 20.03 3.01
N GLY A 366 15.83 20.28 3.25
CA GLY A 366 16.58 21.40 2.67
C GLY A 366 16.90 21.28 1.16
N GLN A 367 16.89 20.07 0.60
CA GLN A 367 17.11 19.79 -0.84
C GLN A 367 15.82 19.87 -1.67
N ARG A 368 14.64 19.90 -1.03
CA ARG A 368 13.37 20.19 -1.72
C ARG A 368 13.35 21.64 -2.20
N THR A 369 12.95 21.85 -3.44
CA THR A 369 12.83 23.18 -4.04
C THR A 369 11.95 24.07 -3.13
N PRO A 370 12.52 25.15 -2.55
CA PRO A 370 11.78 26.01 -1.63
C PRO A 370 10.81 26.91 -2.41
N VAL A 371 9.62 27.15 -1.87
CA VAL A 371 8.59 27.97 -2.51
C VAL A 371 7.86 28.86 -1.51
N GLU A 372 7.36 29.99 -1.98
CA GLU A 372 6.39 30.83 -1.26
C GLU A 372 4.97 30.38 -1.58
N LEU A 373 4.09 30.37 -0.58
CA LEU A 373 2.66 30.07 -0.73
C LEU A 373 1.83 31.28 -0.31
N ILE A 374 0.94 31.75 -1.18
CA ILE A 374 -0.08 32.74 -0.86
C ILE A 374 -1.45 32.09 -1.03
N ASN A 375 -2.11 31.80 0.09
CA ASN A 375 -3.48 31.31 0.11
C ASN A 375 -4.45 32.49 0.06
N ALA A 376 -5.02 32.74 -1.12
CA ALA A 376 -5.95 33.84 -1.35
C ALA A 376 -7.42 33.41 -1.38
N THR A 377 -7.74 32.21 -0.86
CA THR A 377 -9.10 31.66 -0.89
C THR A 377 -10.02 32.16 0.22
N GLY A 378 -9.48 32.82 1.26
CA GLY A 378 -10.22 33.14 2.49
C GLY A 378 -10.45 31.95 3.43
N ASN A 379 -9.95 30.75 3.11
CA ASN A 379 -10.09 29.54 3.93
C ASN A 379 -8.69 28.93 4.20
N PRO A 380 -8.23 28.85 5.46
CA PRO A 380 -6.88 28.34 5.80
C PRO A 380 -6.67 26.88 5.37
N ASP A 381 -7.70 26.04 5.43
CA ASP A 381 -7.61 24.62 5.05
C ASP A 381 -7.23 24.43 3.58
N ARG A 382 -7.55 25.39 2.70
CA ARG A 382 -7.09 25.37 1.30
C ARG A 382 -5.58 25.60 1.18
N GLY A 383 -4.98 26.35 2.10
CA GLY A 383 -3.53 26.49 2.24
C GLY A 383 -2.90 25.18 2.68
N ASP A 384 -3.45 24.52 3.69
CA ASP A 384 -2.97 23.22 4.18
C ASP A 384 -3.04 22.14 3.09
N ILE A 385 -4.16 22.10 2.35
CA ILE A 385 -4.32 21.21 1.19
C ILE A 385 -3.28 21.53 0.09
N ALA A 386 -2.96 22.79 -0.14
CA ALA A 386 -1.94 23.19 -1.10
C ALA A 386 -0.52 22.79 -0.65
N GLU A 387 -0.17 22.98 0.63
CA GLU A 387 1.10 22.49 1.20
C GLU A 387 1.25 20.98 1.04
N ASP A 388 0.20 20.22 1.33
CA ASP A 388 0.19 18.76 1.24
C ASP A 388 0.36 18.26 -0.23
N VAL A 389 -0.26 18.96 -1.19
CA VAL A 389 -0.06 18.73 -2.64
C VAL A 389 1.35 19.10 -3.11
N LEU A 390 1.92 20.21 -2.61
CA LEU A 390 3.26 20.67 -2.96
C LEU A 390 4.35 19.76 -2.38
N ALA A 391 4.14 19.24 -1.16
CA ALA A 391 5.01 18.26 -0.53
C ALA A 391 5.06 16.94 -1.30
N GLU A 392 3.91 16.43 -1.78
CA GLU A 392 3.86 15.26 -2.68
C GLU A 392 4.61 15.49 -4.00
N ALA A 393 4.61 16.72 -4.50
CA ALA A 393 5.31 17.09 -5.73
C ALA A 393 6.83 17.38 -5.55
N GLY A 394 7.35 17.28 -4.32
CA GLY A 394 8.77 17.45 -3.99
C GLY A 394 9.20 18.87 -3.63
N PHE A 395 8.25 19.78 -3.39
CA PHE A 395 8.52 21.17 -2.98
C PHE A 395 8.42 21.31 -1.45
N ARG A 396 8.98 22.41 -0.91
CA ARG A 396 8.82 22.79 0.50
C ARG A 396 8.37 24.24 0.59
N VAL A 397 7.19 24.47 1.17
CA VAL A 397 6.76 25.83 1.50
C VAL A 397 7.66 26.35 2.62
N VAL A 398 8.31 27.49 2.38
CA VAL A 398 9.24 28.12 3.36
C VAL A 398 8.66 29.39 3.97
N ARG A 399 7.66 29.99 3.32
CA ARG A 399 6.88 31.12 3.81
C ARG A 399 5.47 31.00 3.27
N ARG A 400 4.49 31.12 4.16
CA ARG A 400 3.06 31.12 3.84
C ARG A 400 2.43 32.46 4.22
N ILE A 401 1.45 32.88 3.44
CA ILE A 401 0.56 34.02 3.73
C ILE A 401 -0.87 33.57 3.46
N ASP A 402 -1.75 33.67 4.44
CA ASP A 402 -3.19 33.52 4.25
C ASP A 402 -3.84 34.90 4.15
N LEU A 403 -4.66 35.11 3.12
CA LEU A 403 -5.41 36.34 2.88
C LEU A 403 -6.90 36.09 3.09
N ALA A 404 -7.64 37.13 3.50
CA ALA A 404 -9.08 37.07 3.75
C ALA A 404 -9.94 36.73 2.50
N GLY A 405 -9.35 36.72 1.30
CA GLY A 405 -9.98 36.36 0.04
C GLY A 405 -9.48 37.23 -1.12
N SER A 406 -9.48 36.69 -2.34
CA SER A 406 -9.15 37.42 -3.56
C SER A 406 -9.83 36.79 -4.78
N ALA A 407 -10.10 37.61 -5.80
CA ALA A 407 -10.50 37.14 -7.12
C ALA A 407 -9.31 36.65 -7.97
N VAL A 408 -8.06 36.88 -7.55
CA VAL A 408 -6.86 36.43 -8.28
C VAL A 408 -6.82 34.89 -8.29
N PRO A 409 -6.84 34.25 -9.48
CA PRO A 409 -6.98 32.81 -9.60
C PRO A 409 -5.64 32.08 -9.41
N THR A 410 -5.69 30.75 -9.29
CA THR A 410 -4.56 29.90 -8.90
C THR A 410 -3.42 29.93 -9.93
N GLN A 411 -2.24 30.43 -9.59
CA GLN A 411 -1.13 30.61 -10.54
C GLN A 411 0.25 30.41 -9.91
N VAL A 412 1.26 30.14 -10.75
CA VAL A 412 2.66 29.96 -10.36
C VAL A 412 3.50 31.08 -10.95
N ILE A 413 4.16 31.85 -10.09
CA ILE A 413 5.01 32.97 -10.47
C ILE A 413 6.47 32.52 -10.32
N GLY A 414 7.23 32.52 -11.42
CA GLY A 414 8.68 32.30 -11.43
C GLY A 414 9.43 33.58 -11.09
N LEU A 415 10.05 33.60 -9.91
CA LEU A 415 10.79 34.74 -9.36
C LEU A 415 12.28 34.69 -9.69
N LYS A 416 12.85 33.48 -9.83
CA LYS A 416 14.24 33.25 -10.25
C LYS A 416 14.31 32.11 -11.27
N GLY A 417 15.46 31.96 -11.92
CA GLY A 417 15.71 30.94 -12.95
C GLY A 417 15.74 29.51 -12.40
N GLY A 418 14.58 28.97 -12.01
CA GLY A 418 14.38 27.55 -11.74
C GLY A 418 14.27 26.73 -13.02
N SER A 419 14.36 25.40 -12.93
CA SER A 419 14.35 24.53 -14.11
C SER A 419 12.95 24.39 -14.72
N GLY A 420 12.86 24.25 -16.05
CA GLY A 420 11.60 23.92 -16.74
C GLY A 420 10.99 22.58 -16.26
N GLY A 421 11.82 21.68 -15.71
CA GLY A 421 11.37 20.45 -15.06
C GLY A 421 10.59 20.72 -13.77
N GLU A 422 11.05 21.64 -12.92
CA GLU A 422 10.37 22.07 -11.69
C GLU A 422 9.07 22.82 -11.99
N GLN A 423 9.10 23.78 -12.92
CA GLN A 423 7.91 24.45 -13.44
C GLN A 423 6.86 23.43 -13.90
N GLY A 424 7.28 22.43 -14.68
CA GLY A 424 6.41 21.34 -15.12
C GLY A 424 5.87 20.47 -13.98
N ARG A 425 6.63 20.27 -12.89
CA ARG A 425 6.13 19.57 -11.69
C ARG A 425 5.08 20.40 -10.95
N LEU A 426 5.33 21.70 -10.70
CA LEU A 426 4.37 22.61 -10.03
C LEU A 426 3.05 22.67 -10.77
N LEU A 427 3.08 22.91 -12.09
CA LEU A 427 1.87 23.01 -12.90
C LEU A 427 1.07 21.70 -12.91
N ARG A 428 1.73 20.54 -13.01
CA ARG A 428 1.04 19.23 -12.93
C ARG A 428 0.44 18.97 -11.55
N ALA A 429 1.15 19.30 -10.47
CA ALA A 429 0.69 19.10 -9.10
C ALA A 429 -0.56 19.93 -8.78
N LEU A 430 -0.59 21.19 -9.22
CA LEU A 430 -1.70 22.13 -9.04
C LEU A 430 -2.78 22.00 -10.13
N ARG A 431 -2.66 21.03 -11.05
CA ARG A 431 -3.53 20.81 -12.23
C ARG A 431 -3.70 22.03 -13.15
N LEU A 432 -2.68 22.88 -13.22
CA LEU A 432 -2.70 24.13 -13.97
C LEU A 432 -2.21 23.96 -15.41
N PRO A 433 -2.90 24.56 -16.42
CA PRO A 433 -2.37 24.66 -17.78
C PRO A 433 -1.20 25.67 -17.84
N ALA A 434 -0.31 25.52 -18.82
CA ALA A 434 0.91 26.33 -18.94
C ALA A 434 0.69 27.86 -18.91
N ARG A 435 -0.47 28.34 -19.40
CA ARG A 435 -0.90 29.75 -19.34
C ARG A 435 -1.14 30.32 -17.93
N ARG A 436 -0.95 29.51 -16.88
CA ARG A 436 -1.04 29.89 -15.46
C ARG A 436 0.32 29.87 -14.77
N PHE A 437 1.38 29.85 -15.57
CA PHE A 437 2.73 30.25 -15.17
C PHE A 437 3.01 31.67 -15.66
N GLU A 438 3.56 32.50 -14.78
CA GLU A 438 3.99 33.87 -15.06
C GLU A 438 5.48 33.99 -14.72
N ALA A 439 6.26 34.65 -15.58
CA ALA A 439 7.67 34.95 -15.30
C ALA A 439 7.80 36.41 -14.85
N ALA A 440 7.99 36.62 -13.55
CA ALA A 440 8.14 37.94 -12.94
C ALA A 440 9.42 37.94 -12.07
N PRO A 441 10.61 38.18 -12.67
CA PRO A 441 11.87 38.02 -11.96
C PRO A 441 12.05 39.03 -10.84
N GLU A 442 12.30 38.54 -9.62
CA GLU A 442 12.60 39.33 -8.43
C GLU A 442 14.05 39.01 -8.00
N PRO A 443 15.03 39.92 -8.26
CA PRO A 443 16.45 39.66 -8.00
C PRO A 443 16.76 39.25 -6.56
N ASP A 444 16.03 39.79 -5.59
CA ASP A 444 16.23 39.57 -4.15
C ASP A 444 15.34 38.46 -3.56
N ALA A 445 14.48 37.82 -4.36
CA ALA A 445 13.54 36.80 -3.86
C ALA A 445 14.26 35.62 -3.17
N ALA A 446 13.74 35.21 -2.01
CA ALA A 446 14.29 34.09 -1.23
C ALA A 446 14.04 32.70 -1.86
N VAL A 447 13.23 32.61 -2.92
CA VAL A 447 12.79 31.37 -3.56
C VAL A 447 12.74 31.50 -5.09
N PRO A 448 12.83 30.39 -5.85
CA PRO A 448 12.58 30.38 -7.29
C PRO A 448 11.11 30.59 -7.68
N TYR A 449 10.15 30.19 -6.85
CA TYR A 449 8.72 30.23 -7.19
C TYR A 449 7.83 30.73 -6.04
N ARG A 450 6.85 31.56 -6.39
CA ARG A 450 5.72 31.96 -5.54
C ARG A 450 4.43 31.40 -6.12
N ILE A 451 3.65 30.72 -5.29
CA ILE A 451 2.44 30.00 -5.68
C ILE A 451 1.25 30.73 -5.08
N TRP A 452 0.34 31.18 -5.94
CA TRP A 452 -0.89 31.82 -5.56
C TRP A 452 -2.03 30.80 -5.63
N ILE A 453 -2.76 30.59 -4.54
CA ILE A 453 -3.91 29.69 -4.46
C ILE A 453 -5.18 30.54 -4.48
N GLY A 454 -5.89 30.49 -5.60
CA GLY A 454 -7.11 31.27 -5.83
C GLY A 454 -8.39 30.44 -5.63
N PRO A 455 -9.57 31.07 -5.79
CA PRO A 455 -10.85 30.40 -5.59
C PRO A 455 -11.12 29.21 -6.54
N ASP A 456 -10.41 29.15 -7.67
CA ASP A 456 -10.48 28.05 -8.65
C ASP A 456 -9.52 26.88 -8.37
N PHE A 457 -8.85 26.87 -7.20
CA PHE A 457 -7.96 25.77 -6.83
C PHE A 457 -8.71 24.44 -6.71
N ASN A 458 -8.35 23.47 -7.56
CA ASN A 458 -8.89 22.11 -7.57
C ASN A 458 -7.84 21.07 -7.12
N PRO A 459 -7.82 20.69 -5.82
CA PRO A 459 -6.90 19.68 -5.28
C PRO A 459 -7.33 18.22 -5.52
N CYS A 460 -8.43 17.97 -6.22
CA CYS A 460 -8.81 16.62 -6.64
C CYS A 460 -8.05 16.19 -7.89
N PRO A 461 -7.67 14.90 -8.04
CA PRO A 461 -7.07 14.36 -9.27
C PRO A 461 -8.03 14.28 -10.46
#